data_AF-A0A8H7KSM4-F1
#
_entry.id   AF-A0A8H7KSM4-F1
#
_cell.length_a   1.000
_cell.length_b   1.000
_cell.length_c   1.000
_cell.angle_alpha   90.00
_cell.angle_beta   90.00
_cell.angle_gamma   90.00
#
_symmetry.space_group_name_H-M   'P 1'
#
loop_
_entity.id
_entity.type
_entity.pdbx_description
1 polymer ?
#
loop_
_entity_poly.entity_id
_entity_poly.type
_entity_poly.pdbx_seq_one_letter_code
_entity_poly.pdbx_strand_id
1 'polypeptide(L)'
;MTIQSATPQAAENAQPRLLSKTSTGYGTDLLSRFIQAKLYATKLRDAISSQVNNGPQEIDMLHWFGRTALELIGQSGLGYSFDNLDEGTPHPYSLAIKTFVPAISRLRGVALMLPYITWLGSPGLRRALVGWIPSADVRNVQKIVDVMDETSHEIVRSKQKDNADVAEKVGGGKDIMSILREQSSNIQILARPNASAYSRVLLVKANVDATAEDRLTDAEVIAQVTTLVFAATDTTSSALVRIFHLMAQHQDVQSRIRDEIRAARDREGDLDYKQLDSLPYLDAVIRETLRLYAPVPIIDRVARKDTILPLSRPIIGLDGTTIHEITVPKGTTVTIAIMRANTDPEIWGDDAHEWKPERWLTSLPDSVSAARFPGVYANLSDDFLGR
;
A
#
# COMPACT_ATOMS: atom_id res chain seq x y z
N MET A 1 1.49 15.85 3.27
CA MET A 1 0.78 16.55 4.36
C MET A 1 0.19 17.80 3.72
N THR A 2 -1.05 17.86 3.26
CA THR A 2 -2.31 17.33 3.79
C THR A 2 -3.25 17.18 2.60
N ILE A 3 -3.52 15.95 2.13
CA ILE A 3 -4.59 15.68 1.14
C ILE A 3 -5.92 15.40 1.86
N GLN A 4 -5.88 15.28 3.20
CA GLN A 4 -7.03 15.02 4.06
C GLN A 4 -7.88 16.26 4.40
N SER A 5 -7.51 17.48 3.99
CA SER A 5 -8.17 18.69 4.48
C SER A 5 -9.53 19.03 3.82
N ALA A 6 -10.02 18.21 2.89
CA ALA A 6 -11.26 18.48 2.16
C ALA A 6 -12.37 17.44 2.39
N THR A 7 -12.10 16.35 3.10
CA THR A 7 -13.13 15.32 3.37
C THR A 7 -13.89 15.72 4.64
N PRO A 8 -15.25 15.78 4.63
CA PRO A 8 -16.03 16.02 5.83
C PRO A 8 -15.62 15.06 6.95
N GLN A 9 -15.58 15.53 8.20
CA GLN A 9 -15.09 14.72 9.33
C GLN A 9 -15.86 13.40 9.54
N ALA A 10 -17.10 13.33 9.06
CA ALA A 10 -17.88 12.10 9.00
C ALA A 10 -17.27 11.04 8.05
N ALA A 11 -16.79 11.46 6.87
CA ALA A 11 -16.14 10.58 5.91
C ALA A 11 -14.73 10.13 6.37
N GLU A 12 -13.97 10.99 7.08
CA GLU A 12 -12.73 10.58 7.76
C GLU A 12 -12.98 9.45 8.80
N ASN A 13 -14.11 9.48 9.50
CA ASN A 13 -14.46 8.47 10.50
C ASN A 13 -15.11 7.22 9.88
N ALA A 14 -15.80 7.34 8.74
CA ALA A 14 -16.41 6.21 8.02
C ALA A 14 -15.37 5.38 7.26
N GLN A 15 -14.33 6.03 6.73
CA GLN A 15 -13.29 5.40 5.91
C GLN A 15 -12.59 4.21 6.62
N PRO A 16 -12.03 4.32 7.84
CA PRO A 16 -11.42 3.17 8.52
C PRO A 16 -12.40 2.02 8.77
N ARG A 17 -13.69 2.33 8.99
CA ARG A 17 -14.74 1.33 9.26
C ARG A 17 -15.19 0.61 8.00
N LEU A 18 -15.24 1.30 6.87
CA LEU A 18 -15.47 0.67 5.56
C LEU A 18 -14.26 -0.16 5.16
N LEU A 19 -13.06 0.38 5.30
CA LEU A 19 -11.82 -0.35 5.02
C LEU A 19 -11.68 -1.58 5.93
N SER A 20 -12.10 -1.48 7.20
CA SER A 20 -12.08 -2.63 8.09
C SER A 20 -13.02 -3.74 7.64
N LYS A 21 -14.28 -3.41 7.33
CA LYS A 21 -15.24 -4.35 6.75
C LYS A 21 -14.75 -4.95 5.44
N THR A 22 -14.10 -4.15 4.60
CA THR A 22 -13.49 -4.68 3.38
C THR A 22 -12.40 -5.69 3.73
N SER A 23 -11.45 -5.34 4.59
CA SER A 23 -10.37 -6.22 5.01
C SER A 23 -10.83 -7.48 5.79
N THR A 24 -11.95 -7.44 6.51
CA THR A 24 -12.57 -8.67 7.05
C THR A 24 -13.08 -9.59 5.93
N GLY A 25 -13.63 -9.04 4.85
CA GLY A 25 -13.92 -9.77 3.61
C GLY A 25 -12.67 -10.14 2.79
N TYR A 26 -11.51 -9.55 3.09
CA TYR A 26 -10.22 -9.92 2.48
C TYR A 26 -9.70 -11.27 2.98
N GLY A 27 -10.09 -11.73 4.17
CA GLY A 27 -9.64 -13.00 4.74
C GLY A 27 -10.20 -14.25 4.06
N THR A 28 -11.32 -14.15 3.34
CA THR A 28 -12.05 -15.33 2.83
C THR A 28 -11.56 -15.86 1.47
N ASP A 29 -10.69 -15.14 0.75
CA ASP A 29 -10.21 -15.54 -0.59
C ASP A 29 -8.68 -15.37 -0.75
N LEU A 30 -7.94 -15.82 0.27
CA LEU A 30 -6.48 -15.78 0.30
C LEU A 30 -5.84 -16.64 -0.81
N LEU A 31 -6.50 -17.73 -1.19
CA LEU A 31 -6.05 -18.64 -2.26
C LEU A 31 -6.05 -17.96 -3.64
N SER A 32 -7.17 -17.32 -4.05
CA SER A 32 -7.24 -16.70 -5.37
C SER A 32 -6.22 -15.56 -5.51
N ARG A 33 -5.99 -14.81 -4.43
CA ARG A 33 -5.00 -13.72 -4.43
C ARG A 33 -3.58 -14.22 -4.50
N PHE A 34 -3.28 -15.28 -3.76
CA PHE A 34 -1.97 -15.92 -3.87
C PHE A 34 -1.72 -16.43 -5.29
N ILE A 35 -2.73 -17.04 -5.92
CA ILE A 35 -2.64 -17.48 -7.33
C ILE A 35 -2.39 -16.27 -8.26
N GLN A 36 -3.08 -15.14 -8.06
CA GLN A 36 -2.83 -13.92 -8.82
C GLN A 36 -1.42 -13.39 -8.60
N ALA A 37 -0.97 -13.27 -7.35
CA ALA A 37 0.38 -12.82 -7.02
C ALA A 37 1.45 -13.70 -7.68
N LYS A 38 1.25 -15.02 -7.63
CA LYS A 38 2.12 -16.00 -8.29
C LYS A 38 2.11 -15.87 -9.81
N LEU A 39 0.96 -15.65 -10.42
CA LEU A 39 0.83 -15.40 -11.86
C LEU A 39 1.63 -14.16 -12.26
N TYR A 40 1.47 -13.04 -11.57
CA TYR A 40 2.18 -11.79 -11.88
C TYR A 40 3.66 -11.86 -11.57
N ALA A 41 4.07 -12.56 -10.51
CA ALA A 41 5.48 -12.86 -10.26
C ALA A 41 6.10 -13.69 -11.39
N THR A 42 5.35 -14.64 -11.96
CA THR A 42 5.78 -15.45 -13.12
C THR A 42 5.90 -14.59 -14.37
N LYS A 43 4.91 -13.74 -14.67
CA LYS A 43 4.98 -12.79 -15.79
C LYS A 43 6.16 -11.83 -15.67
N LEU A 44 6.38 -11.27 -14.48
CA LEU A 44 7.53 -10.41 -14.20
C LEU A 44 8.85 -11.15 -14.46
N ARG A 45 8.98 -12.38 -13.96
CA ARG A 45 10.16 -13.22 -14.22
C ARG A 45 10.38 -13.43 -15.71
N ASP A 46 9.32 -13.75 -16.45
CA ASP A 46 9.42 -14.05 -17.89
C ASP A 46 9.80 -12.80 -18.70
N ALA A 47 9.23 -11.62 -18.36
CA ALA A 47 9.57 -10.34 -18.97
C ALA A 47 11.00 -9.86 -18.62
N ILE A 48 11.49 -10.14 -17.41
CA ILE A 48 12.90 -9.89 -17.07
C ILE A 48 13.81 -10.87 -17.81
N SER A 49 13.42 -12.13 -17.90
CA SER A 49 14.18 -13.18 -18.57
C SER A 49 14.33 -12.87 -20.07
N SER A 50 13.28 -12.36 -20.74
CA SER A 50 13.35 -11.98 -22.15
C SER A 50 14.41 -10.92 -22.44
N GLN A 51 14.58 -9.94 -21.53
CA GLN A 51 15.58 -8.88 -21.66
C GLN A 51 17.02 -9.40 -21.50
N VAL A 52 17.25 -10.37 -20.60
CA VAL A 52 18.60 -10.91 -20.32
C VAL A 52 18.97 -12.12 -21.18
N ASN A 53 18.10 -12.55 -22.11
CA ASN A 53 18.36 -13.71 -22.98
C ASN A 53 19.64 -13.57 -23.82
N ASN A 54 20.06 -12.34 -24.12
CA ASN A 54 21.26 -12.03 -24.91
C ASN A 54 22.51 -11.76 -24.06
N GLY A 55 22.46 -12.06 -22.75
CA GLY A 55 23.56 -11.87 -21.81
C GLY A 55 23.22 -10.93 -20.65
N PRO A 56 24.18 -10.69 -19.73
CA PRO A 56 23.98 -9.80 -18.60
C PRO A 56 23.61 -8.38 -19.04
N GLN A 57 22.55 -7.82 -18.44
CA GLN A 57 22.09 -6.46 -18.70
C GLN A 57 21.72 -5.76 -17.39
N GLU A 58 21.84 -4.43 -17.38
CA GLU A 58 21.34 -3.60 -16.29
C GLU A 58 19.84 -3.39 -16.46
N ILE A 59 19.07 -3.69 -15.41
CA ILE A 59 17.61 -3.59 -15.41
C ILE A 59 17.18 -2.66 -14.28
N ASP A 60 16.36 -1.66 -14.63
CA ASP A 60 15.71 -0.81 -13.64
C ASP A 60 14.57 -1.58 -12.95
N MET A 61 14.87 -2.16 -11.80
CA MET A 61 13.89 -2.90 -10.99
C MET A 61 12.85 -2.00 -10.34
N LEU A 62 13.10 -0.70 -10.14
CA LEU A 62 12.10 0.22 -9.57
C LEU A 62 10.92 0.39 -10.52
N HIS A 63 11.21 0.47 -11.81
CA HIS A 63 10.20 0.48 -12.86
C HIS A 63 9.32 -0.78 -12.81
N TRP A 64 9.94 -1.95 -12.83
CA TRP A 64 9.23 -3.23 -12.83
C TRP A 64 8.42 -3.46 -11.56
N PHE A 65 9.00 -3.24 -10.38
CA PHE A 65 8.26 -3.41 -9.14
C PHE A 65 7.14 -2.38 -8.95
N GLY A 66 7.28 -1.17 -9.51
CA GLY A 66 6.19 -0.19 -9.56
C GLY A 66 4.99 -0.71 -10.35
N ARG A 67 5.23 -1.25 -11.57
CA ARG A 67 4.19 -1.87 -12.42
C ARG A 67 3.57 -3.09 -11.74
N THR A 68 4.38 -3.97 -11.17
CA THR A 68 3.89 -5.17 -10.48
C THR A 68 3.03 -4.82 -9.28
N ALA A 69 3.47 -3.89 -8.42
CA ALA A 69 2.68 -3.49 -7.25
C ALA A 69 1.34 -2.86 -7.66
N LEU A 70 1.33 -2.04 -8.73
CA LEU A 70 0.11 -1.43 -9.28
C LEU A 70 -0.86 -2.49 -9.82
N GLU A 71 -0.36 -3.47 -10.58
CA GLU A 71 -1.19 -4.54 -11.12
C GLU A 71 -1.74 -5.45 -10.01
N LEU A 72 -0.94 -5.72 -8.97
CA LEU A 72 -1.39 -6.50 -7.80
C LEU A 72 -2.55 -5.82 -7.08
N ILE A 73 -2.46 -4.52 -6.76
CA ILE A 73 -3.58 -3.82 -6.11
C ILE A 73 -4.78 -3.64 -7.05
N GLY A 74 -4.53 -3.42 -8.35
CA GLY A 74 -5.57 -3.37 -9.36
C GLY A 74 -6.41 -4.64 -9.38
N GLN A 75 -5.77 -5.79 -9.49
CA GLN A 75 -6.48 -7.07 -9.63
C GLN A 75 -7.06 -7.56 -8.31
N SER A 76 -6.26 -7.54 -7.23
CA SER A 76 -6.67 -8.10 -5.95
C SER A 76 -7.59 -7.17 -5.14
N GLY A 77 -7.46 -5.86 -5.32
CA GLY A 77 -8.23 -4.85 -4.60
C GLY A 77 -9.40 -4.28 -5.40
N LEU A 78 -9.24 -4.08 -6.72
CA LEU A 78 -10.19 -3.33 -7.54
C LEU A 78 -10.84 -4.15 -8.67
N GLY A 79 -10.29 -5.33 -8.97
CA GLY A 79 -10.67 -6.12 -10.15
C GLY A 79 -10.39 -5.37 -11.47
N TYR A 80 -9.39 -4.50 -11.49
CA TYR A 80 -8.98 -3.69 -12.64
C TYR A 80 -7.54 -4.06 -13.04
N SER A 81 -7.29 -4.23 -14.34
CA SER A 81 -5.95 -4.48 -14.86
C SER A 81 -5.35 -3.17 -15.34
N PHE A 82 -4.23 -2.77 -14.76
CA PHE A 82 -3.46 -1.61 -15.22
C PHE A 82 -2.43 -2.02 -16.27
N ASP A 83 -1.85 -3.21 -16.13
CA ASP A 83 -0.66 -3.60 -16.87
C ASP A 83 -0.59 -5.12 -17.09
N ASN A 84 -0.19 -5.52 -18.30
CA ASN A 84 0.03 -6.93 -18.61
C ASN A 84 1.38 -7.46 -18.12
N LEU A 85 2.26 -6.57 -17.62
CA LEU A 85 3.66 -6.82 -17.24
C LEU A 85 4.50 -7.36 -18.41
N ASP A 86 4.32 -6.78 -19.59
CA ASP A 86 5.13 -7.04 -20.79
C ASP A 86 6.12 -5.89 -21.08
N GLU A 87 6.89 -6.01 -22.16
CA GLU A 87 7.82 -4.97 -22.62
C GLU A 87 7.12 -3.71 -23.17
N GLY A 88 5.78 -3.65 -23.13
CA GLY A 88 5.00 -2.50 -23.55
C GLY A 88 5.15 -1.27 -22.65
N THR A 89 4.60 -0.15 -23.12
CA THR A 89 4.60 1.11 -22.37
C THR A 89 3.79 0.96 -21.09
N PRO A 90 4.36 1.28 -19.91
CA PRO A 90 3.64 1.19 -18.65
C PRO A 90 2.43 2.11 -18.62
N HIS A 91 1.43 1.74 -17.82
CA HIS A 91 0.30 2.61 -17.57
C HIS A 91 0.76 3.97 -17.00
N PRO A 92 0.29 5.12 -17.51
CA PRO A 92 0.69 6.45 -17.05
C PRO A 92 0.54 6.66 -15.54
N TYR A 93 -0.45 6.00 -14.94
CA TYR A 93 -0.72 6.01 -13.51
C TYR A 93 0.44 5.48 -12.64
N SER A 94 1.19 4.50 -13.13
CA SER A 94 2.36 3.95 -12.42
C SER A 94 3.43 5.02 -12.21
N LEU A 95 3.73 5.77 -13.27
CA LEU A 95 4.67 6.89 -13.22
C LEU A 95 4.12 8.04 -12.38
N ALA A 96 2.83 8.34 -12.49
CA ALA A 96 2.17 9.38 -11.71
C ALA A 96 2.31 9.13 -10.19
N ILE A 97 2.01 7.91 -9.72
CA ILE A 97 2.21 7.52 -8.31
C ILE A 97 3.66 7.74 -7.88
N LYS A 98 4.62 7.25 -8.67
CA LYS A 98 6.04 7.28 -8.31
C LYS A 98 6.63 8.67 -8.25
N THR A 99 6.16 9.57 -9.10
CA THR A 99 6.67 10.95 -9.17
C THR A 99 5.93 11.91 -8.24
N PHE A 100 4.79 11.50 -7.67
CA PHE A 100 3.95 12.33 -6.83
C PHE A 100 4.64 12.87 -5.57
N VAL A 101 5.22 11.98 -4.75
CA VAL A 101 5.88 12.38 -3.49
C VAL A 101 7.08 13.27 -3.76
N PRO A 102 8.00 12.93 -4.68
CA PRO A 102 9.09 13.85 -5.06
C PRO A 102 8.57 15.21 -5.55
N ALA A 103 7.52 15.24 -6.38
CA ALA A 103 6.98 16.47 -6.93
C ALA A 103 6.39 17.37 -5.83
N ILE A 104 5.62 16.83 -4.89
CA ILE A 104 5.08 17.60 -3.75
C ILE A 104 6.19 18.05 -2.80
N SER A 105 7.24 17.24 -2.61
CA SER A 105 8.35 17.61 -1.71
C SER A 105 9.11 18.86 -2.19
N ARG A 106 9.11 19.15 -3.49
CA ARG A 106 9.68 20.37 -4.08
C ARG A 106 8.80 21.60 -3.83
N LEU A 107 7.51 21.40 -3.55
CA LEU A 107 6.54 22.47 -3.28
C LEU A 107 6.55 22.96 -1.83
N ARG A 108 7.59 22.68 -1.01
CA ARG A 108 7.63 23.05 0.43
C ARG A 108 7.21 24.49 0.73
N GLY A 109 7.58 25.47 -0.10
CA GLY A 109 7.14 26.87 0.05
C GLY A 109 5.67 27.12 -0.27
N VAL A 110 5.13 26.45 -1.30
CA VAL A 110 3.71 26.54 -1.70
C VAL A 110 2.82 25.72 -0.74
N ALA A 111 3.36 24.64 -0.17
CA ALA A 111 2.65 23.78 0.78
C ALA A 111 2.26 24.50 2.08
N LEU A 112 3.04 25.51 2.50
CA LEU A 112 2.68 26.39 3.61
C LEU A 112 1.46 27.27 3.30
N MET A 113 1.22 27.57 2.02
CA MET A 113 0.09 28.39 1.56
C MET A 113 -1.17 27.56 1.26
N LEU A 114 -1.03 26.25 1.05
CA LEU A 114 -2.14 25.34 0.72
C LEU A 114 -3.32 25.38 1.71
N PRO A 115 -3.13 25.42 3.04
CA PRO A 115 -4.25 25.46 3.99
C PRO A 115 -5.16 26.67 3.73
N TYR A 116 -4.57 27.81 3.40
CA TYR A 116 -5.29 29.05 3.11
C TYR A 116 -6.00 28.99 1.74
N ILE A 117 -5.37 28.39 0.72
CA ILE A 117 -5.97 28.20 -0.60
C ILE A 117 -7.14 27.21 -0.55
N THR A 118 -7.06 26.16 0.28
CA THR A 118 -8.15 25.18 0.42
C THR A 118 -9.43 25.75 1.00
N TRP A 119 -9.35 26.88 1.70
CA TRP A 119 -10.49 27.63 2.26
C TRP A 119 -11.16 28.58 1.26
N LEU A 120 -10.54 28.87 0.10
CA LEU A 120 -11.11 29.77 -0.90
C LEU A 120 -12.09 29.06 -1.85
N GLY A 121 -13.38 29.35 -1.71
CA GLY A 121 -14.40 29.16 -2.75
C GLY A 121 -14.61 27.73 -3.27
N SER A 122 -15.15 27.61 -4.50
CA SER A 122 -15.52 26.33 -5.10
C SER A 122 -14.31 25.52 -5.58
N PRO A 123 -14.41 24.18 -5.74
CA PRO A 123 -13.33 23.35 -6.32
C PRO A 123 -12.81 23.87 -7.68
N GLY A 124 -13.70 24.35 -8.54
CA GLY A 124 -13.32 24.95 -9.83
C GLY A 124 -12.53 26.24 -9.69
N LEU A 125 -12.89 27.11 -8.73
CA LEU A 125 -12.15 28.34 -8.45
C LEU A 125 -10.75 28.02 -7.89
N ARG A 126 -10.64 27.07 -6.96
CA ARG A 126 -9.34 26.62 -6.43
C ARG A 126 -8.44 26.10 -7.55
N ARG A 127 -8.98 25.27 -8.44
CA ARG A 127 -8.24 24.73 -9.60
C ARG A 127 -7.76 25.84 -10.53
N ALA A 128 -8.61 26.84 -10.82
CA ALA A 128 -8.24 27.99 -11.64
C ALA A 128 -7.13 28.84 -10.98
N LEU A 129 -7.24 29.11 -9.67
CA LEU A 129 -6.23 29.84 -8.90
C LEU A 129 -4.87 29.13 -8.87
N VAL A 130 -4.84 27.81 -8.70
CA VAL A 130 -3.60 27.02 -8.77
C VAL A 130 -2.99 27.10 -10.18
N GLY A 131 -3.83 27.11 -11.23
CA GLY A 131 -3.38 27.28 -12.61
C GLY A 131 -2.75 28.64 -12.92
N TRP A 132 -3.02 29.67 -12.12
CA TRP A 132 -2.41 30.99 -12.26
C TRP A 132 -1.01 31.09 -11.62
N ILE A 133 -0.60 30.12 -10.82
CA ILE A 133 0.72 30.12 -10.20
C ILE A 133 1.78 29.82 -11.28
N PRO A 134 2.71 30.74 -11.57
CA PRO A 134 3.69 30.58 -12.64
C PRO A 134 4.86 29.68 -12.21
N SER A 135 4.57 28.50 -11.66
CA SER A 135 5.58 27.52 -11.23
C SER A 135 5.52 26.26 -12.09
N ALA A 136 6.68 25.84 -12.59
CA ALA A 136 6.81 24.57 -13.31
C ALA A 136 6.48 23.37 -12.41
N ASP A 137 6.87 23.42 -11.13
CA ASP A 137 6.59 22.37 -10.16
C ASP A 137 5.09 22.26 -9.85
N VAL A 138 4.39 23.40 -9.74
CA VAL A 138 2.93 23.39 -9.52
C VAL A 138 2.20 22.78 -10.71
N ARG A 139 2.57 23.16 -11.94
CA ARG A 139 2.01 22.55 -13.15
C ARG A 139 2.33 21.06 -13.26
N ASN A 140 3.52 20.65 -12.83
CA ASN A 140 3.91 19.24 -12.80
C ASN A 140 3.03 18.44 -11.84
N VAL A 141 2.81 18.95 -10.61
CA VAL A 141 1.90 18.31 -9.65
C VAL A 141 0.46 18.28 -10.16
N GLN A 142 -0.03 19.35 -10.81
CA GLN A 142 -1.36 19.34 -11.43
C GLN A 142 -1.50 18.21 -12.44
N LYS A 143 -0.54 18.04 -13.36
CA LYS A 143 -0.56 16.96 -14.35
C LYS A 143 -0.57 15.57 -13.71
N ILE A 144 0.22 15.37 -12.65
CA ILE A 144 0.26 14.10 -11.91
C ILE A 144 -1.10 13.83 -11.27
N VAL A 145 -1.68 14.82 -10.59
CA VAL A 145 -3.00 14.70 -9.95
C VAL A 145 -4.10 14.44 -10.98
N ASP A 146 -4.04 15.06 -12.16
CA ASP A 146 -5.02 14.87 -13.22
C ASP A 146 -5.01 13.44 -13.75
N VAL A 147 -3.82 12.88 -14.04
CA VAL A 147 -3.69 11.46 -14.42
C VAL A 147 -4.26 10.55 -13.32
N MET A 148 -3.98 10.89 -12.05
CA MET A 148 -4.46 10.12 -10.91
C MET A 148 -6.00 10.19 -10.76
N ASP A 149 -6.60 11.35 -10.97
CA ASP A 149 -8.05 11.56 -10.87
C ASP A 149 -8.80 10.90 -12.03
N GLU A 150 -8.32 11.09 -13.26
CA GLU A 150 -8.91 10.53 -14.48
C GLU A 150 -8.94 9.01 -14.46
N THR A 151 -7.82 8.39 -14.06
CA THR A 151 -7.74 6.92 -13.98
C THR A 151 -8.67 6.38 -12.88
N SER A 152 -8.78 7.05 -11.73
CA SER A 152 -9.72 6.63 -10.68
C SER A 152 -11.19 6.75 -11.13
N HIS A 153 -11.53 7.77 -11.91
CA HIS A 153 -12.85 7.88 -12.54
C HIS A 153 -13.09 6.73 -13.54
N GLU A 154 -12.09 6.38 -14.35
CA GLU A 154 -12.17 5.27 -15.30
C GLU A 154 -12.45 3.95 -14.58
N ILE A 155 -11.72 3.66 -13.50
CA ILE A 155 -11.90 2.44 -12.70
C ILE A 155 -13.34 2.38 -12.16
N VAL A 156 -13.84 3.46 -11.55
CA VAL A 156 -15.19 3.48 -10.99
C VAL A 156 -16.25 3.33 -12.08
N ARG A 157 -16.11 4.03 -13.22
CA ARG A 157 -17.03 3.94 -14.36
C ARG A 157 -17.05 2.55 -15.00
N SER A 158 -15.89 1.95 -15.22
CA SER A 158 -15.76 0.57 -15.71
C SER A 158 -16.59 -0.39 -14.85
N LYS A 159 -16.50 -0.22 -13.52
CA LYS A 159 -17.17 -1.12 -12.57
C LYS A 159 -18.66 -0.85 -12.42
N GLN A 160 -19.09 0.41 -12.54
CA GLN A 160 -20.51 0.75 -12.61
C GLN A 160 -21.17 0.15 -13.87
N LYS A 161 -20.47 0.20 -15.02
CA LYS A 161 -20.94 -0.42 -16.26
C LYS A 161 -21.04 -1.95 -16.14
N ASP A 162 -20.00 -2.60 -15.62
CA ASP A 162 -20.01 -4.04 -15.36
C ASP A 162 -21.21 -4.44 -14.47
N ASN A 163 -21.55 -3.61 -13.47
CA ASN A 163 -22.70 -3.84 -12.59
C ASN A 163 -24.06 -3.65 -13.30
N ALA A 164 -24.18 -2.64 -14.16
CA ALA A 164 -25.40 -2.36 -14.91
C ALA A 164 -25.70 -3.46 -15.94
N ASP A 165 -24.68 -3.92 -16.68
CA ASP A 165 -24.81 -5.01 -17.67
C ASP A 165 -25.24 -6.33 -17.01
N VAL A 166 -24.82 -6.56 -15.76
CA VAL A 166 -25.26 -7.72 -14.97
C VAL A 166 -26.70 -7.53 -14.48
N ALA A 167 -27.05 -6.34 -13.97
CA ALA A 167 -28.41 -6.05 -13.50
C ALA A 167 -29.46 -6.14 -14.61
N GLU A 168 -29.13 -5.68 -15.82
CA GLU A 168 -29.98 -5.78 -17.01
C GLU A 168 -30.21 -7.24 -17.41
N LYS A 169 -29.16 -8.07 -17.40
CA LYS A 169 -29.26 -9.51 -17.69
C LYS A 169 -30.06 -10.28 -16.64
N VAL A 170 -29.99 -9.86 -15.37
CA VAL A 170 -30.80 -10.42 -14.26
C VAL A 170 -32.27 -9.98 -14.38
N GLY A 171 -32.53 -8.73 -14.76
CA GLY A 171 -33.87 -8.22 -15.05
C GLY A 171 -34.55 -8.88 -16.26
N GLY A 172 -33.77 -9.42 -17.19
CA GLY A 172 -34.23 -10.21 -18.33
C GLY A 172 -34.66 -11.65 -18.02
N GLY A 173 -34.76 -12.03 -16.73
CA GLY A 173 -35.27 -13.34 -16.30
C GLY A 173 -34.28 -14.50 -16.36
N LYS A 174 -32.99 -14.23 -16.60
CA LYS A 174 -31.93 -15.25 -16.49
C LYS A 174 -31.46 -15.39 -15.04
N ASP A 175 -31.33 -16.63 -14.57
CA ASP A 175 -30.78 -16.94 -13.25
C ASP A 175 -29.34 -16.41 -13.13
N ILE A 176 -28.98 -15.82 -11.99
CA ILE A 176 -27.64 -15.25 -11.74
C ILE A 176 -26.56 -16.30 -12.01
N MET A 177 -26.80 -17.56 -11.62
CA MET A 177 -25.86 -18.65 -11.87
C MET A 177 -25.75 -19.00 -13.35
N SER A 178 -26.82 -18.84 -14.12
CA SER A 178 -26.82 -19.06 -15.57
C SER A 178 -26.06 -17.96 -16.32
N ILE A 179 -26.17 -16.69 -15.90
CA ILE A 179 -25.44 -15.56 -16.49
C ILE A 179 -23.94 -15.69 -16.21
N LEU A 180 -23.59 -16.02 -14.96
CA LEU A 180 -22.19 -16.26 -14.59
C LEU A 180 -21.62 -17.44 -15.38
N ARG A 181 -22.41 -18.49 -15.64
CA ARG A 181 -22.01 -19.66 -16.43
C ARG A 181 -21.94 -19.40 -17.94
N GLU A 182 -22.81 -18.55 -18.48
CA GLU A 182 -22.84 -18.15 -19.90
C GLU A 182 -21.67 -17.21 -20.26
N GLN A 183 -21.31 -16.29 -19.35
CA GLN A 183 -20.08 -15.51 -19.48
C GLN A 183 -18.82 -16.39 -19.33
N SER A 184 -18.93 -17.51 -18.62
CA SER A 184 -17.84 -18.49 -18.48
C SER A 184 -17.66 -19.39 -19.71
N SER A 185 -18.71 -19.65 -20.50
CA SER A 185 -18.64 -20.58 -21.64
C SER A 185 -18.09 -19.97 -22.94
N ASN A 186 -18.18 -18.65 -23.10
CA ASN A 186 -17.73 -17.95 -24.32
C ASN A 186 -16.26 -17.54 -24.30
N ILE A 187 -15.51 -17.85 -23.24
CA ILE A 187 -14.07 -17.60 -23.13
C ILE A 187 -13.35 -18.94 -22.98
N GLN A 188 -13.31 -19.71 -24.06
CA GLN A 188 -12.33 -20.79 -24.21
C GLN A 188 -11.03 -20.18 -24.75
N ILE A 189 -10.03 -20.02 -23.88
CA ILE A 189 -8.60 -20.31 -24.07
C ILE A 189 -7.87 -19.95 -22.75
N LEU A 190 -7.53 -21.00 -22.00
CA LEU A 190 -6.47 -21.17 -20.99
C LEU A 190 -6.29 -20.11 -19.86
N ALA A 191 -6.45 -20.59 -18.62
CA ALA A 191 -5.87 -20.06 -17.37
C ALA A 191 -6.50 -18.82 -16.69
N ARG A 192 -7.80 -18.86 -16.36
CA ARG A 192 -8.35 -18.00 -15.30
C ARG A 192 -9.14 -18.82 -14.26
N PRO A 193 -8.59 -19.12 -13.07
CA PRO A 193 -9.41 -19.57 -11.96
C PRO A 193 -10.17 -18.37 -11.39
N ASN A 194 -11.45 -18.25 -11.78
CA ASN A 194 -12.64 -17.80 -11.02
C ASN A 194 -12.58 -16.64 -9.98
N ALA A 195 -11.57 -15.78 -9.97
CA ALA A 195 -11.47 -14.68 -8.99
C ALA A 195 -12.18 -13.37 -9.42
N SER A 196 -12.55 -13.22 -10.69
CA SER A 196 -13.01 -11.90 -11.20
C SER A 196 -14.46 -11.55 -10.86
N ALA A 197 -15.27 -12.51 -10.38
CA ALA A 197 -16.66 -12.24 -9.98
C ALA A 197 -16.76 -11.68 -8.55
N TYR A 198 -15.78 -11.95 -7.68
CA TYR A 198 -15.77 -11.51 -6.28
C TYR A 198 -15.02 -10.19 -6.06
N SER A 199 -14.12 -9.81 -6.98
CA SER A 199 -13.45 -8.50 -6.96
C SER A 199 -14.30 -7.39 -7.59
N ARG A 200 -15.59 -7.35 -7.24
CA ARG A 200 -16.50 -6.23 -7.55
C ARG A 200 -16.26 -5.17 -6.49
N VAL A 201 -15.30 -4.29 -6.75
CA VAL A 201 -14.82 -3.17 -5.91
C VAL A 201 -15.37 -3.26 -4.48
N LEU A 202 -14.65 -3.97 -3.62
CA LEU A 202 -15.09 -4.21 -2.24
C LEU A 202 -15.50 -2.90 -1.55
N LEU A 203 -14.85 -1.79 -1.90
CA LEU A 203 -15.20 -0.46 -1.43
C LEU A 203 -16.57 0.04 -1.95
N VAL A 204 -16.89 -0.09 -3.24
CA VAL A 204 -18.19 0.34 -3.80
C VAL A 204 -19.29 -0.55 -3.25
N LYS A 205 -19.07 -1.86 -3.17
CA LYS A 205 -20.04 -2.79 -2.57
C LYS A 205 -20.25 -2.49 -1.08
N ALA A 206 -19.16 -2.36 -0.31
CA ALA A 206 -19.24 -2.00 1.11
C ALA A 206 -19.89 -0.64 1.33
N ASN A 207 -19.74 0.31 0.39
CA ASN A 207 -20.37 1.61 0.44
C ASN A 207 -21.88 1.58 0.12
N VAL A 208 -22.28 0.73 -0.84
CA VAL A 208 -23.70 0.47 -1.13
C VAL A 208 -24.37 -0.19 0.08
N ASP A 209 -23.70 -1.17 0.67
CA ASP A 209 -24.14 -1.93 1.85
C ASP A 209 -23.95 -1.15 3.18
N ALA A 210 -23.40 0.07 3.13
CA ALA A 210 -23.18 0.90 4.31
C ALA A 210 -24.50 1.52 4.82
N THR A 211 -24.54 1.78 6.13
CA THR A 211 -25.58 2.61 6.75
C THR A 211 -25.53 4.03 6.18
N ALA A 212 -26.64 4.76 6.26
CA ALA A 212 -26.70 6.14 5.74
C ALA A 212 -25.62 7.06 6.33
N GLU A 213 -25.16 6.79 7.54
CA GLU A 213 -24.09 7.53 8.23
C GLU A 213 -22.68 7.22 7.71
N ASP A 214 -22.45 6.00 7.20
CA ASP A 214 -21.15 5.55 6.70
C ASP A 214 -21.06 5.57 5.16
N ARG A 215 -22.15 5.96 4.46
CA ARG A 215 -22.21 6.00 3.00
C ARG A 215 -21.46 7.21 2.45
N LEU A 216 -20.42 6.93 1.68
CA LEU A 216 -19.63 7.88 0.89
C LEU A 216 -20.36 8.29 -0.39
N THR A 217 -20.19 9.54 -0.78
CA THR A 217 -20.56 10.06 -2.10
C THR A 217 -19.66 9.48 -3.19
N ASP A 218 -20.09 9.55 -4.46
CA ASP A 218 -19.27 9.08 -5.60
C ASP A 218 -17.90 9.75 -5.66
N ALA A 219 -17.84 11.06 -5.38
CA ALA A 219 -16.59 11.82 -5.33
C ALA A 219 -15.66 11.31 -4.21
N GLU A 220 -16.22 10.96 -3.05
CA GLU A 220 -15.45 10.38 -1.94
C GLU A 220 -14.97 8.97 -2.29
N VAL A 221 -15.80 8.13 -2.91
CA VAL A 221 -15.40 6.79 -3.36
C VAL A 221 -14.23 6.87 -4.35
N ILE A 222 -14.29 7.77 -5.33
CA ILE A 222 -13.21 7.99 -6.29
C ILE A 222 -11.92 8.43 -5.58
N ALA A 223 -12.00 9.38 -4.64
CA ALA A 223 -10.85 9.85 -3.87
C ALA A 223 -10.22 8.71 -3.03
N GLN A 224 -11.05 7.80 -2.52
CA GLN A 224 -10.59 6.62 -1.79
C GLN A 224 -9.86 5.62 -2.70
N VAL A 225 -10.35 5.39 -3.92
CA VAL A 225 -9.64 4.56 -4.92
C VAL A 225 -8.23 5.11 -5.16
N THR A 226 -8.10 6.42 -5.41
CA THR A 226 -6.79 7.05 -5.59
C THR A 226 -5.87 6.84 -4.39
N THR A 227 -6.40 7.03 -3.18
CA THR A 227 -5.62 6.91 -1.94
C THR A 227 -5.13 5.49 -1.71
N LEU A 228 -5.99 4.49 -1.91
CA LEU A 228 -5.66 3.08 -1.72
C LEU A 228 -4.63 2.59 -2.73
N VAL A 229 -4.82 2.91 -4.02
CA VAL A 229 -3.89 2.47 -5.07
C VAL A 229 -2.52 3.11 -4.85
N PHE A 230 -2.48 4.41 -4.55
CA PHE A 230 -1.24 5.11 -4.21
C PHE A 230 -0.53 4.45 -3.02
N ALA A 231 -1.25 4.26 -1.90
CA ALA A 231 -0.67 3.72 -0.66
C ALA A 231 -0.15 2.28 -0.83
N ALA A 232 -0.88 1.42 -1.53
CA ALA A 232 -0.50 0.03 -1.73
C ALA A 232 0.64 -0.12 -2.76
N THR A 233 0.65 0.71 -3.80
CA THR A 233 1.64 0.63 -4.86
C THR A 233 3.00 1.14 -4.39
N ASP A 234 3.05 2.33 -3.79
CA ASP A 234 4.32 2.99 -3.51
C ASP A 234 5.11 2.29 -2.39
N THR A 235 4.44 1.85 -1.31
CA THR A 235 5.11 1.15 -0.20
C THR A 235 5.64 -0.22 -0.61
N THR A 236 4.82 -1.03 -1.29
CA THR A 236 5.17 -2.40 -1.70
C THR A 236 6.32 -2.41 -2.71
N SER A 237 6.24 -1.56 -3.73
CA SER A 237 7.31 -1.48 -4.74
C SER A 237 8.62 -0.96 -4.13
N SER A 238 8.57 0.00 -3.20
CA SER A 238 9.77 0.50 -2.52
C SER A 238 10.41 -0.57 -1.61
N ALA A 239 9.59 -1.38 -0.92
CA ALA A 239 10.06 -2.52 -0.15
C ALA A 239 10.74 -3.57 -1.05
N LEU A 240 10.08 -3.98 -2.14
CA LEU A 240 10.61 -4.96 -3.08
C LEU A 240 11.95 -4.51 -3.69
N VAL A 241 12.03 -3.26 -4.17
CA VAL A 241 13.28 -2.69 -4.69
C VAL A 241 14.39 -2.76 -3.66
N ARG A 242 14.12 -2.41 -2.40
CA ARG A 242 15.13 -2.43 -1.36
C ARG A 242 15.59 -3.84 -1.03
N ILE A 243 14.68 -4.81 -0.94
CA ILE A 243 15.00 -6.22 -0.71
C ILE A 243 15.92 -6.74 -1.83
N PHE A 244 15.55 -6.51 -3.09
CA PHE A 244 16.35 -6.96 -4.23
C PHE A 244 17.70 -6.24 -4.34
N HIS A 245 17.75 -4.95 -4.00
CA HIS A 245 19.00 -4.19 -3.95
C HIS A 245 19.97 -4.78 -2.92
N LEU A 246 19.48 -5.10 -1.71
CA LEU A 246 20.30 -5.71 -0.66
C LEU A 246 20.73 -7.14 -1.07
N MET A 247 19.84 -7.95 -1.64
CA MET A 247 20.22 -9.27 -2.17
C MET A 247 21.26 -9.18 -3.30
N ALA A 248 21.25 -8.13 -4.12
CA ALA A 248 22.27 -7.92 -5.15
C ALA A 248 23.65 -7.63 -4.54
N GLN A 249 23.70 -6.97 -3.37
CA GLN A 249 24.92 -6.66 -2.63
C GLN A 249 25.39 -7.82 -1.73
N HIS A 250 24.48 -8.73 -1.35
CA HIS A 250 24.71 -9.85 -0.45
C HIS A 250 24.36 -11.19 -1.12
N GLN A 251 25.26 -11.68 -1.98
CA GLN A 251 25.05 -12.89 -2.79
C GLN A 251 24.96 -14.18 -1.95
N ASP A 252 25.58 -14.19 -0.77
CA ASP A 252 25.46 -15.22 0.25
C ASP A 252 24.01 -15.33 0.77
N VAL A 253 23.38 -14.18 1.08
CA VAL A 253 21.97 -14.11 1.48
C VAL A 253 21.06 -14.56 0.34
N GLN A 254 21.31 -14.08 -0.89
CA GLN A 254 20.54 -14.49 -2.07
C GLN A 254 20.61 -16.01 -2.29
N SER A 255 21.80 -16.60 -2.15
CA SER A 255 22.01 -18.04 -2.33
C SER A 255 21.28 -18.84 -1.24
N ARG A 256 21.36 -18.40 0.01
CA ARG A 256 20.70 -19.07 1.14
C ARG A 256 19.17 -19.04 1.04
N ILE A 257 18.55 -17.93 0.62
CA ILE A 257 17.11 -17.88 0.32
C ILE A 257 16.76 -18.86 -0.80
N ARG A 258 17.56 -18.89 -1.87
CA ARG A 258 17.34 -19.80 -3.00
C ARG A 258 17.39 -21.27 -2.57
N ASP A 259 18.35 -21.62 -1.71
CA ASP A 259 18.49 -22.98 -1.19
C ASP A 259 17.34 -23.36 -0.25
N GLU A 260 16.89 -22.44 0.61
CA GLU A 260 15.69 -22.62 1.45
C GLU A 260 14.45 -22.90 0.61
N ILE A 261 14.20 -22.08 -0.42
CA ILE A 261 13.04 -22.25 -1.33
C ILE A 261 13.15 -23.57 -2.10
N ARG A 262 14.33 -23.93 -2.61
CA ARG A 262 14.55 -25.20 -3.34
C ARG A 262 14.29 -26.39 -2.44
N ALA A 263 14.86 -26.41 -1.24
CA ALA A 263 14.66 -27.49 -0.28
C ALA A 263 13.18 -27.65 0.12
N ALA A 264 12.44 -26.55 0.29
CA ALA A 264 11.01 -26.61 0.53
C ALA A 264 10.26 -27.21 -0.66
N ARG A 265 10.58 -26.79 -1.90
CA ARG A 265 9.98 -27.33 -3.12
C ARG A 265 10.29 -28.81 -3.35
N ASP A 266 11.49 -29.26 -3.02
CA ASP A 266 11.87 -30.67 -3.17
C ASP A 266 11.07 -31.57 -2.21
N ARG A 267 10.66 -31.05 -1.05
CA ARG A 267 9.81 -31.78 -0.08
C ARG A 267 8.33 -31.72 -0.41
N GLU A 268 7.83 -30.55 -0.81
CA GLU A 268 6.39 -30.24 -0.81
C GLU A 268 5.84 -29.95 -2.20
N GLY A 269 6.69 -29.86 -3.22
CA GLY A 269 6.33 -29.56 -4.60
C GLY A 269 6.13 -28.06 -4.84
N ASP A 270 4.97 -27.69 -5.36
CA ASP A 270 4.64 -26.30 -5.63
C ASP A 270 4.09 -25.63 -4.37
N LEU A 271 4.82 -24.64 -3.84
CA LEU A 271 4.50 -24.04 -2.54
C LEU A 271 3.25 -23.16 -2.63
N ASP A 272 2.35 -23.35 -1.66
CA ASP A 272 1.23 -22.48 -1.38
C ASP A 272 1.64 -21.24 -0.54
N TYR A 273 0.68 -20.35 -0.28
CA TYR A 273 0.93 -19.14 0.50
C TYR A 273 1.50 -19.44 1.89
N LYS A 274 0.91 -20.39 2.63
CA LYS A 274 1.29 -20.66 4.02
C LYS A 274 2.67 -21.27 4.10
N GLN A 275 2.98 -22.15 3.15
CA GLN A 275 4.30 -22.77 3.03
C GLN A 275 5.37 -21.71 2.76
N LEU A 276 5.12 -20.78 1.83
CA LEU A 276 6.05 -19.66 1.56
C LEU A 276 6.20 -18.71 2.75
N ASP A 277 5.08 -18.34 3.40
CA ASP A 277 5.06 -17.45 4.56
C ASP A 277 5.78 -18.07 5.77
N SER A 278 5.83 -19.40 5.85
CA SER A 278 6.54 -20.11 6.90
C SER A 278 8.05 -20.27 6.69
N LEU A 279 8.61 -19.81 5.56
CA LEU A 279 10.05 -19.92 5.29
C LEU A 279 10.83 -18.95 6.19
N PRO A 280 11.59 -19.45 7.18
CA PRO A 280 12.11 -18.61 8.25
C PRO A 280 13.16 -17.61 7.77
N TYR A 281 14.03 -17.99 6.83
CA TYR A 281 15.07 -17.08 6.36
C TYR A 281 14.54 -16.04 5.37
N LEU A 282 13.61 -16.42 4.49
CA LEU A 282 12.89 -15.48 3.65
C LEU A 282 12.14 -14.42 4.49
N ASP A 283 11.39 -14.85 5.51
CA ASP A 283 10.69 -13.93 6.43
C ASP A 283 11.68 -13.02 7.18
N ALA A 284 12.79 -13.58 7.68
CA ALA A 284 13.85 -12.84 8.34
C ALA A 284 14.44 -11.72 7.47
N VAL A 285 14.67 -11.99 6.18
CA VAL A 285 15.20 -11.03 5.20
C VAL A 285 14.19 -9.90 4.95
N ILE A 286 12.90 -10.23 4.82
CA ILE A 286 11.84 -9.23 4.64
C ILE A 286 11.75 -8.34 5.89
N ARG A 287 11.69 -8.93 7.08
CA ARG A 287 11.58 -8.20 8.36
C ARG A 287 12.77 -7.29 8.60
N GLU A 288 13.98 -7.79 8.39
CA GLU A 288 15.18 -6.99 8.61
C GLU A 288 15.29 -5.83 7.62
N THR A 289 14.89 -6.06 6.36
CA THR A 289 14.84 -5.00 5.36
C THR A 289 13.84 -3.91 5.74
N LEU A 290 12.63 -4.29 6.16
CA LEU A 290 11.59 -3.33 6.57
C LEU A 290 11.90 -2.64 7.90
N ARG A 291 12.66 -3.27 8.79
CA ARG A 291 13.18 -2.63 10.01
C ARG A 291 14.09 -1.47 9.66
N LEU A 292 15.15 -1.73 8.88
CA LEU A 292 16.15 -0.72 8.52
C LEU A 292 15.65 0.30 7.49
N TYR A 293 14.83 -0.14 6.54
CA TYR A 293 14.40 0.65 5.39
C TYR A 293 12.87 0.67 5.28
N ALA A 294 12.22 1.10 6.36
CA ALA A 294 10.77 1.25 6.39
C ALA A 294 10.29 2.15 5.23
N PRO A 295 9.39 1.68 4.35
CA PRO A 295 8.86 2.50 3.26
C PRO A 295 8.22 3.81 3.73
N VAL A 296 7.66 3.79 4.95
CA VAL A 296 7.17 4.99 5.66
C VAL A 296 8.09 5.26 6.86
N PRO A 297 9.06 6.18 6.73
CA PRO A 297 10.08 6.39 7.76
C PRO A 297 9.59 7.22 8.95
N ILE A 298 8.56 8.03 8.74
CA ILE A 298 8.00 8.98 9.70
C ILE A 298 6.48 9.01 9.53
N ILE A 299 5.75 9.07 10.64
CA ILE A 299 4.31 9.33 10.64
C ILE A 299 3.98 10.48 11.59
N ASP A 300 2.97 11.26 11.24
CA ASP A 300 2.47 12.34 12.09
C ASP A 300 1.11 11.99 12.70
N ARG A 301 0.87 12.53 13.89
CA ARG A 301 -0.43 12.54 14.57
C ARG A 301 -0.71 13.95 15.08
N VAL A 302 -1.98 14.37 15.05
CA VAL A 302 -2.38 15.67 15.60
C VAL A 302 -3.25 15.44 16.82
N ALA A 303 -2.89 16.04 17.96
CA ALA A 303 -3.68 15.98 19.18
C ALA A 303 -5.06 16.62 18.94
N ARG A 304 -6.13 15.83 19.03
CA ARG A 304 -7.51 16.33 18.78
C ARG A 304 -8.12 17.05 20.00
N LYS A 305 -7.53 16.84 21.18
CA LYS A 305 -7.83 17.49 22.46
C LYS A 305 -6.54 17.58 23.27
N ASP A 306 -6.54 18.45 24.28
CA ASP A 306 -5.46 18.49 25.25
C ASP A 306 -5.32 17.09 25.87
N THR A 307 -4.10 16.58 25.88
CA THR A 307 -3.81 15.23 26.34
C THR A 307 -2.49 15.20 27.11
N ILE A 308 -2.33 14.19 27.94
CA ILE A 308 -1.07 13.90 28.63
C ILE A 308 -0.42 12.73 27.91
N LEU A 309 0.83 12.91 27.49
CA LEU A 309 1.63 11.86 26.87
C LEU A 309 2.58 11.28 27.94
N PRO A 310 2.33 10.06 28.45
CA PRO A 310 3.26 9.41 29.36
C PRO A 310 4.55 9.05 28.62
N LEU A 311 5.69 9.27 29.26
CA LEU A 311 6.99 8.90 28.74
C LEU A 311 7.36 7.50 29.20
N SER A 312 7.83 6.65 28.28
CA SER A 312 8.36 5.33 28.63
C SER A 312 9.61 5.43 29.50
N ARG A 313 10.37 6.51 29.34
CA ARG A 313 11.54 6.84 30.15
C ARG A 313 11.44 8.29 30.63
N PRO A 314 11.68 8.55 31.92
CA PRO A 314 11.67 9.92 32.43
C PRO A 314 12.80 10.74 31.79
N ILE A 315 12.54 12.02 31.56
CA ILE A 315 13.54 12.98 31.07
C ILE A 315 13.85 14.01 32.17
N ILE A 316 15.04 14.63 32.11
CA ILE A 316 15.44 15.67 33.07
C ILE A 316 15.19 17.04 32.45
N GLY A 317 14.41 17.87 33.13
CA GLY A 317 14.15 19.26 32.79
C GLY A 317 15.37 20.16 32.98
N LEU A 318 15.33 21.35 32.39
CA LEU A 318 16.42 22.34 32.53
C LEU A 318 16.62 22.82 33.98
N ASP A 319 15.59 22.68 34.80
CA ASP A 319 15.58 22.97 36.24
C ASP A 319 16.01 21.77 37.11
N GLY A 320 16.40 20.66 36.48
CA GLY A 320 16.78 19.42 37.15
C GLY A 320 15.60 18.55 37.59
N THR A 321 14.36 18.91 37.26
CA THR A 321 13.18 18.12 37.62
C THR A 321 13.05 16.88 36.73
N THR A 322 12.63 15.76 37.32
CA THR A 322 12.34 14.54 36.56
C THR A 322 10.91 14.61 36.01
N ILE A 323 10.79 14.52 34.69
CA ILE A 323 9.52 14.62 33.96
C ILE A 323 9.15 13.22 33.46
N HIS A 324 7.98 12.72 33.90
CA HIS A 324 7.45 11.41 33.52
C HIS A 324 6.38 11.48 32.42
N GLU A 325 5.85 12.66 32.17
CA GLU A 325 4.77 12.89 31.22
C GLU A 325 4.83 14.31 30.67
N ILE A 326 4.30 14.50 29.46
CA ILE A 326 4.29 15.79 28.78
C ILE A 326 2.84 16.15 28.45
N THR A 327 2.43 17.37 28.82
CA THR A 327 1.15 17.92 28.33
C THR A 327 1.27 18.27 26.86
N VAL A 328 0.37 17.73 26.05
CA VAL A 328 0.29 17.97 24.60
C VAL A 328 -1.02 18.71 24.33
N PRO A 329 -0.98 20.03 24.08
CA PRO A 329 -2.16 20.81 23.74
C PRO A 329 -2.83 20.35 22.45
N LYS A 330 -4.15 20.57 22.35
CA LYS A 330 -4.94 20.38 21.14
C LYS A 330 -4.30 21.12 19.96
N GLY A 331 -4.22 20.44 18.82
CA GLY A 331 -3.64 20.97 17.58
C GLY A 331 -2.14 20.73 17.46
N THR A 332 -1.47 20.23 18.51
CA THR A 332 -0.04 19.88 18.43
C THR A 332 0.18 18.68 17.52
N THR A 333 1.10 18.80 16.57
CA THR A 333 1.58 17.68 15.76
C THR A 333 2.67 16.93 16.51
N VAL A 334 2.46 15.63 16.70
CA VAL A 334 3.43 14.68 17.24
C VAL A 334 3.97 13.85 16.07
N THR A 335 5.28 13.94 15.85
CA THR A 335 5.99 13.21 14.80
C THR A 335 6.66 11.98 15.38
N ILE A 336 6.38 10.82 14.80
CA ILE A 336 6.93 9.53 15.21
C ILE A 336 7.95 9.10 14.16
N ALA A 337 9.22 9.07 14.55
CA ALA A 337 10.33 8.68 13.68
C ALA A 337 10.52 7.15 13.72
N ILE A 338 9.76 6.43 12.88
CA ILE A 338 9.76 4.95 12.82
C ILE A 338 11.17 4.41 12.57
N MET A 339 11.90 4.93 11.58
CA MET A 339 13.25 4.45 11.31
C MET A 339 14.20 4.66 12.48
N ARG A 340 14.06 5.76 13.24
CA ARG A 340 14.91 6.02 14.41
C ARG A 340 14.63 5.02 15.52
N ALA A 341 13.37 4.74 15.80
CA ALA A 341 12.95 3.70 16.72
C ALA A 341 13.45 2.30 16.28
N ASN A 342 13.40 2.01 14.99
CA ASN A 342 13.83 0.74 14.42
C ASN A 342 15.36 0.55 14.41
N THR A 343 16.15 1.61 14.57
CA THR A 343 17.62 1.58 14.56
C THR A 343 18.22 2.14 15.85
N ASP A 344 17.44 2.25 16.93
CA ASP A 344 17.92 2.72 18.22
C ASP A 344 18.82 1.65 18.87
N PRO A 345 20.12 1.93 19.10
CA PRO A 345 21.04 0.97 19.71
C PRO A 345 20.62 0.54 21.13
N GLU A 346 19.91 1.39 21.87
CA GLU A 346 19.42 1.03 23.20
C GLU A 346 18.28 -0.01 23.14
N ILE A 347 17.66 -0.17 21.97
CA ILE A 347 16.56 -1.12 21.75
C ILE A 347 17.06 -2.34 20.99
N TRP A 348 17.84 -2.12 19.93
CA TRP A 348 18.25 -3.17 18.99
C TRP A 348 19.68 -3.68 19.21
N GLY A 349 20.45 -3.06 20.11
CA GLY A 349 21.85 -3.39 20.39
C GLY A 349 22.84 -2.64 19.50
N ASP A 350 24.13 -2.90 19.70
CA ASP A 350 25.21 -2.17 19.00
C ASP A 350 25.16 -2.34 17.47
N ASP A 351 24.65 -3.49 17.00
CA ASP A 351 24.47 -3.79 15.58
C ASP A 351 23.14 -3.25 15.00
N ALA A 352 22.47 -2.30 15.67
CA ALA A 352 21.16 -1.76 15.27
C ALA A 352 21.12 -1.19 13.85
N HIS A 353 22.25 -0.72 13.32
CA HIS A 353 22.34 -0.14 11.98
C HIS A 353 22.81 -1.15 10.92
N GLU A 354 23.16 -2.37 11.34
CA GLU A 354 23.58 -3.44 10.44
C GLU A 354 22.37 -4.18 9.88
N TRP A 355 22.41 -4.50 8.59
CA TRP A 355 21.40 -5.35 7.94
C TRP A 355 21.77 -6.81 8.18
N LYS A 356 21.13 -7.41 9.19
CA LYS A 356 21.45 -8.76 9.69
C LYS A 356 20.19 -9.62 9.81
N PRO A 357 19.76 -10.30 8.71
CA PRO A 357 18.57 -11.14 8.72
C PRO A 357 18.57 -12.19 9.86
N GLU A 358 19.73 -12.75 10.20
CA GLU A 358 19.92 -13.75 11.25
C GLU A 358 19.34 -13.34 12.61
N ARG A 359 19.20 -12.03 12.86
CA ARG A 359 18.58 -11.49 14.08
C ARG A 359 17.20 -12.08 14.36
N TRP A 360 16.43 -12.34 13.30
CA TRP A 360 15.07 -12.85 13.38
C TRP A 360 14.99 -14.38 13.52
N LEU A 361 16.12 -15.08 13.42
CA LEU A 361 16.20 -16.54 13.63
C LEU A 361 16.46 -16.91 15.10
N THR A 362 16.78 -15.93 15.93
CA THR A 362 17.02 -16.08 17.37
C THR A 362 16.03 -15.24 18.17
N SER A 363 15.95 -15.49 19.47
CA SER A 363 15.18 -14.61 20.37
C SER A 363 15.73 -13.19 20.32
N LEU A 364 14.84 -12.22 20.09
CA LEU A 364 15.18 -10.80 20.11
C LEU A 364 15.53 -10.34 21.54
N PRO A 365 16.34 -9.28 21.70
CA PRO A 365 16.63 -8.69 23.01
C PRO A 365 15.35 -8.29 23.76
N ASP A 366 15.35 -8.44 25.09
CA ASP A 366 14.22 -8.04 25.94
C ASP A 366 13.84 -6.56 25.77
N SER A 367 14.81 -5.71 25.44
CA SER A 367 14.62 -4.29 25.13
C SER A 367 13.65 -4.07 23.96
N VAL A 368 13.67 -4.92 22.93
CA VAL A 368 12.75 -4.85 21.78
C VAL A 368 11.32 -5.14 22.23
N SER A 369 11.13 -6.20 23.02
CA SER A 369 9.83 -6.59 23.58
C SER A 369 9.30 -5.53 24.56
N ALA A 370 10.16 -4.97 25.41
CA ALA A 370 9.82 -3.96 26.38
C ALA A 370 9.47 -2.60 25.75
N ALA A 371 10.05 -2.27 24.59
CA ALA A 371 9.76 -1.03 23.87
C ALA A 371 8.30 -0.94 23.37
N ARG A 372 7.59 -2.08 23.27
CA ARG A 372 6.19 -2.17 22.81
C ARG A 372 5.94 -1.41 21.49
N PHE A 373 6.92 -1.42 20.59
CA PHE A 373 6.67 -0.86 19.27
C PHE A 373 5.55 -1.65 18.60
N PRO A 374 4.58 -0.99 17.95
CA PRO A 374 3.76 -1.67 16.97
C PRO A 374 4.73 -2.17 15.89
N GLY A 375 5.11 -3.45 15.99
CA GLY A 375 6.17 -4.04 15.19
C GLY A 375 5.88 -3.97 13.69
N VAL A 376 6.90 -4.26 12.89
CA VAL A 376 6.85 -4.29 11.41
C VAL A 376 5.68 -5.13 10.87
N TYR A 377 5.23 -6.13 11.64
CA TYR A 377 4.07 -6.98 11.36
C TYR A 377 3.04 -7.05 12.50
N ALA A 378 3.24 -6.37 13.63
CA ALA A 378 2.54 -6.70 14.88
C ALA A 378 1.01 -6.58 14.83
N ASN A 379 0.45 -5.89 13.82
CA ASN A 379 -0.99 -5.59 13.77
C ASN A 379 -1.68 -6.02 12.46
N LEU A 380 -1.05 -6.84 11.60
CA LEU A 380 -1.72 -7.32 10.37
C LEU A 380 -2.62 -8.54 10.59
N SER A 381 -2.43 -9.33 11.64
CA SER A 381 -3.26 -10.52 11.91
C SER A 381 -4.23 -10.36 13.09
N ASP A 382 -3.84 -9.71 14.19
CA ASP A 382 -4.64 -9.79 15.43
C ASP A 382 -5.40 -8.51 15.81
N ASP A 383 -4.85 -7.31 15.58
CA ASP A 383 -5.51 -6.05 15.97
C ASP A 383 -6.53 -5.54 14.93
N PHE A 384 -6.45 -6.04 13.70
CA PHE A 384 -7.45 -5.75 12.67
C PHE A 384 -8.72 -6.60 12.83
N LEU A 385 -8.63 -7.71 13.59
CA LEU A 385 -9.74 -8.62 13.88
C LEU A 385 -10.46 -8.34 15.21
N GLY A 386 -10.09 -7.28 15.93
CA GLY A 386 -10.85 -6.80 17.08
C GLY A 386 -10.97 -7.83 18.20
N ARG A 387 -10.05 -7.73 19.16
CA ARG A 387 -10.38 -8.01 20.55
C ARG A 387 -10.02 -6.82 21.41
#